data_AF-A0A7J4LC25-F1
#
_entry.id   AF-A0A7J4LC25-F1
#
_cell.length_a   1.000
_cell.length_b   1.000
_cell.length_c   1.000
_cell.angle_alpha   90.00
_cell.angle_beta   90.00
_cell.angle_gamma   90.00
#
_symmetry.space_group_name_H-M   'P 1'
#
loop_
_entity.id
_entity.type
_entity.pdbx_description
1 polymer ?
#
loop_
_entity_poly.entity_id
_entity_poly.type
_entity_poly.pdbx_seq_one_letter_code
_entity_poly.pdbx_strand_id
1 'polypeptide(L)'
;MKTRYFIAFACLFLIALMATVMAQVVNPSAPTNVYFVKNRTVSYPNGTILNHTRGYIYIYNINETQPTIKWVGYVGNVTGRYGLVDFNDNALYDWTITTTTGEIYATKEGPGTNTDGVDDGDQGGIPNWSNLSCAVKPQIELESIRWNHSTVQNATEDSYNNTFNAGTFVLDSFYAGTRQITDTTMYNGTSTNCYGINLYSDNAPTTSGAGSLWQEVVLTDATGEIETDADTFENDIIYATKIANSQTGYDGGNWDFQLLLPQSGKAGAQENVAFFFYIELI
;
A
#
# COMPACT_ATOMS: atom_id res chain seq x y z
N MET A 1 56.72 -20.65 1.27
CA MET A 1 56.04 -19.34 1.45
C MET A 1 55.02 -19.06 0.35
N LYS A 2 55.39 -19.15 -0.95
CA LYS A 2 54.49 -18.83 -2.09
C LYS A 2 53.14 -19.58 -2.11
N THR A 3 53.11 -20.85 -1.75
CA THR A 3 51.87 -21.67 -1.74
C THR A 3 50.85 -21.24 -0.69
N ARG A 4 51.31 -20.69 0.46
CA ARG A 4 50.41 -20.25 1.54
C ARG A 4 49.66 -18.96 1.19
N TYR A 5 50.32 -18.04 0.47
CA TYR A 5 49.68 -16.81 0.00
C TYR A 5 48.66 -17.06 -1.13
N PHE A 6 48.94 -18.03 -2.00
CA PHE A 6 48.02 -18.40 -3.08
C PHE A 6 46.69 -18.97 -2.55
N ILE A 7 46.75 -19.85 -1.55
CA ILE A 7 45.54 -20.43 -0.93
C ILE A 7 44.73 -19.34 -0.21
N ALA A 8 45.39 -18.45 0.53
CA ALA A 8 44.71 -17.35 1.22
C ALA A 8 44.01 -16.39 0.23
N PHE A 9 44.65 -16.07 -0.89
CA PHE A 9 44.07 -15.22 -1.93
C PHE A 9 42.88 -15.89 -2.63
N ALA A 10 42.97 -17.19 -2.93
CA ALA A 10 41.88 -17.95 -3.52
C ALA A 10 40.65 -18.04 -2.59
N CYS A 11 40.85 -18.24 -1.29
CA CYS A 11 39.75 -18.23 -0.32
C CYS A 11 39.12 -16.83 -0.18
N LEU A 12 39.92 -15.76 -0.18
CA LEU A 12 39.41 -14.39 -0.09
C LEU A 12 38.61 -14.00 -1.35
N PHE A 13 39.07 -14.45 -2.52
CA PHE A 13 38.36 -14.27 -3.78
C PHE A 13 37.04 -15.07 -3.80
N LEU A 14 37.04 -16.30 -3.29
CA LEU A 14 35.82 -17.12 -3.21
C LEU A 14 34.79 -16.52 -2.23
N ILE A 15 35.24 -15.98 -1.10
CA ILE A 15 34.39 -15.27 -0.13
C ILE A 15 33.85 -13.98 -0.73
N ALA A 16 34.67 -13.22 -1.48
CA ALA A 16 34.22 -12.04 -2.21
C ALA A 16 33.20 -12.40 -3.31
N LEU A 17 33.40 -13.51 -4.03
CA LEU A 17 32.48 -14.01 -5.06
C LEU A 17 31.16 -14.49 -4.46
N MET A 18 31.20 -15.13 -3.28
CA MET A 18 30.01 -15.52 -2.51
C MET A 18 29.30 -14.32 -1.87
N ALA A 19 30.03 -13.25 -1.55
CA ALA A 19 29.44 -11.99 -1.10
C ALA A 19 28.78 -11.20 -2.26
N THR A 20 29.10 -11.53 -3.51
CA THR A 20 28.44 -10.99 -4.71
C THR A 20 27.30 -11.87 -5.24
N VAL A 21 26.74 -12.78 -4.42
CA VAL A 21 25.43 -13.36 -4.73
C VAL A 21 24.44 -12.21 -4.65
N MET A 22 24.27 -11.53 -5.79
CA MET A 22 23.32 -10.46 -6.00
C MET A 22 21.99 -10.98 -5.52
N ALA A 23 21.38 -10.30 -4.55
CA ALA A 23 19.97 -10.50 -4.26
C ALA A 23 19.25 -10.48 -5.62
N GLN A 24 18.58 -11.57 -5.96
CA GLN A 24 17.79 -11.63 -7.18
C GLN A 24 16.73 -10.54 -7.02
N VAL A 25 16.88 -9.46 -7.79
CA VAL A 25 15.91 -8.38 -7.74
C VAL A 25 14.76 -8.78 -8.64
N VAL A 26 13.60 -8.95 -8.03
CA VAL A 26 12.35 -9.25 -8.73
C VAL A 26 11.52 -7.97 -8.65
N ASN A 27 11.14 -7.40 -9.79
CA ASN A 27 10.21 -6.27 -9.74
C ASN A 27 8.81 -6.77 -9.36
N PRO A 28 7.99 -5.94 -8.69
CA PRO A 28 6.59 -6.26 -8.48
C PRO A 28 5.89 -6.65 -9.79
N SER A 29 5.04 -7.65 -9.71
CA SER A 29 4.32 -8.21 -10.86
C SER A 29 2.83 -8.32 -10.55
N ALA A 30 1.98 -8.21 -11.57
CA ALA A 30 0.55 -8.41 -11.38
C ALA A 30 0.30 -9.88 -10.96
N PRO A 31 -0.59 -10.14 -9.98
CA PRO A 31 -0.93 -11.50 -9.59
C PRO A 31 -1.63 -12.23 -10.74
N THR A 32 -1.33 -13.53 -10.91
CA THR A 32 -1.94 -14.35 -11.97
C THR A 32 -3.45 -14.45 -11.83
N ASN A 33 -3.96 -14.49 -10.58
CA ASN A 33 -5.39 -14.55 -10.28
C ASN A 33 -5.70 -13.78 -9.00
N VAL A 34 -6.82 -13.04 -8.98
CA VAL A 34 -7.40 -12.43 -7.78
C VAL A 34 -8.84 -12.88 -7.68
N TYR A 35 -9.25 -13.44 -6.54
CA TYR A 35 -10.61 -13.92 -6.32
C TYR A 35 -11.26 -13.21 -5.13
N PHE A 36 -12.50 -12.77 -5.35
CA PHE A 36 -13.31 -12.19 -4.28
C PHE A 36 -13.86 -13.29 -3.37
N VAL A 37 -13.64 -13.17 -2.07
CA VAL A 37 -14.15 -14.14 -1.07
C VAL A 37 -15.47 -13.67 -0.48
N LYS A 38 -15.49 -12.44 0.06
CA LYS A 38 -16.66 -11.84 0.72
C LYS A 38 -16.49 -10.34 0.86
N ASN A 39 -17.60 -9.62 1.00
CA ASN A 39 -17.63 -8.25 1.51
C ASN A 39 -18.53 -8.21 2.76
N ARG A 40 -18.24 -7.27 3.65
CA ARG A 40 -19.10 -6.99 4.80
C ARG A 40 -18.94 -5.54 5.18
N THR A 41 -20.06 -4.91 5.51
CA THR A 41 -20.07 -3.64 6.24
C THR A 41 -21.00 -3.79 7.44
N VAL A 42 -20.92 -2.87 8.39
CA VAL A 42 -21.88 -2.78 9.48
C VAL A 42 -23.21 -2.26 8.92
N SER A 43 -24.33 -2.86 9.34
CA SER A 43 -25.65 -2.33 9.01
C SER A 43 -25.89 -1.03 9.77
N TYR A 44 -26.47 -0.03 9.13
CA TYR A 44 -26.92 1.18 9.82
C TYR A 44 -27.90 0.81 10.95
N PRO A 45 -27.63 1.21 12.20
CA PRO A 45 -28.52 0.91 13.30
C PRO A 45 -29.86 1.63 13.11
N ASN A 46 -30.96 0.98 13.49
CA ASN A 46 -32.26 1.64 13.53
C ASN A 46 -32.26 2.74 14.61
N GLY A 47 -32.94 3.85 14.33
CA GLY A 47 -33.10 4.93 15.30
C GLY A 47 -33.80 4.45 16.59
N THR A 48 -33.39 5.02 17.72
CA THR A 48 -34.05 4.76 19.02
C THR A 48 -35.17 5.78 19.23
N ILE A 49 -36.36 5.31 19.61
CA ILE A 49 -37.48 6.20 19.95
C ILE A 49 -37.20 6.85 21.31
N LEU A 50 -37.08 8.17 21.33
CA LEU A 50 -37.03 8.98 22.55
C LEU A 50 -38.44 9.52 22.84
N ASN A 51 -39.16 8.87 23.77
CA ASN A 51 -40.51 9.29 24.17
C ASN A 51 -40.48 9.97 25.54
N HIS A 52 -40.81 11.26 25.58
CA HIS A 52 -40.62 12.10 26.75
C HIS A 52 -41.85 12.93 27.11
N THR A 53 -42.05 13.13 28.40
CA THR A 53 -43.10 13.99 28.94
C THR A 53 -42.76 15.45 28.66
N ARG A 54 -43.76 16.21 28.18
CA ARG A 54 -43.65 17.65 27.93
C ARG A 54 -43.31 18.41 29.22
N GLY A 55 -42.61 19.55 29.08
CA GLY A 55 -42.30 20.45 30.20
C GLY A 55 -40.97 20.23 30.89
N TYR A 56 -40.11 19.35 30.36
CA TYR A 56 -38.77 19.07 30.87
C TYR A 56 -37.71 19.27 29.79
N ILE A 57 -36.48 19.55 30.20
CA ILE A 57 -35.28 19.54 29.35
C ILE A 57 -34.58 18.21 29.58
N TYR A 58 -34.33 17.48 28.50
CA TYR A 58 -33.59 16.21 28.54
C TYR A 58 -32.25 16.40 27.84
N ILE A 59 -31.19 15.93 28.48
CA ILE A 59 -29.82 16.00 27.98
C ILE A 59 -29.38 14.57 27.68
N TYR A 60 -28.92 14.30 26.46
CA TYR A 60 -28.47 12.99 26.03
C TYR A 60 -27.01 13.05 25.59
N ASN A 61 -26.31 11.94 25.81
CA ASN A 61 -25.10 11.60 25.07
C ASN A 61 -25.50 10.58 24.02
N ILE A 62 -25.40 10.96 22.74
CA ILE A 62 -25.63 10.06 21.62
C ILE A 62 -24.27 9.74 21.03
N ASN A 63 -23.93 8.46 21.00
CA ASN A 63 -22.72 7.96 20.37
C ASN A 63 -23.13 7.14 19.16
N GLU A 64 -22.49 7.38 18.02
CA GLU A 64 -22.76 6.67 16.79
C GLU A 64 -21.45 6.20 16.17
N THR A 65 -21.49 5.04 15.52
CA THR A 65 -20.41 4.52 14.69
C THR A 65 -21.00 4.19 13.33
N GLN A 66 -20.52 4.87 12.29
CA GLN A 66 -20.96 4.68 10.91
C GLN A 66 -19.80 4.14 10.06
N PRO A 67 -20.08 3.34 9.02
CA PRO A 67 -19.06 2.99 8.04
C PRO A 67 -18.67 4.23 7.24
N THR A 68 -17.37 4.40 6.96
CA THR A 68 -16.89 5.42 6.04
C THR A 68 -17.15 5.01 4.59
N ILE A 69 -17.44 5.98 3.73
CA ILE A 69 -17.56 5.79 2.28
C ILE A 69 -16.28 6.17 1.53
N LYS A 70 -15.31 6.78 2.22
CA LYS A 70 -14.09 7.33 1.62
C LYS A 70 -12.99 6.30 1.42
N TRP A 71 -13.12 5.15 2.06
CA TRP A 71 -12.09 4.13 2.11
C TRP A 71 -12.68 2.75 1.87
N VAL A 72 -11.91 1.91 1.19
CA VAL A 72 -12.16 0.48 1.09
C VAL A 72 -10.97 -0.26 1.66
N GLY A 73 -11.24 -1.16 2.61
CA GLY A 73 -10.25 -2.07 3.15
C GLY A 73 -10.17 -3.36 2.34
N TYR A 74 -8.95 -3.79 2.02
CA TYR A 74 -8.64 -5.09 1.45
C TYR A 74 -7.85 -5.89 2.49
N VAL A 75 -8.29 -7.12 2.74
CA VAL A 75 -7.52 -8.11 3.48
C VAL A 75 -7.55 -9.41 2.70
N GLY A 76 -6.49 -10.20 2.82
CA GLY A 76 -6.45 -11.47 2.12
C GLY A 76 -5.26 -12.31 2.45
N ASN A 77 -5.23 -13.48 1.83
CA ASN A 77 -4.12 -14.41 1.89
C ASN A 77 -3.43 -14.47 0.53
N VAL A 78 -2.12 -14.58 0.56
CA VAL A 78 -1.24 -14.71 -0.59
C VAL A 78 -0.84 -16.16 -0.72
N THR A 79 -1.02 -16.70 -1.91
CA THR A 79 -0.46 -18.00 -2.28
C THR A 79 0.25 -17.84 -3.60
N GLY A 80 1.40 -18.49 -3.75
CA GLY A 80 2.18 -18.36 -4.97
C GLY A 80 3.04 -19.58 -5.24
N ARG A 81 3.65 -19.56 -6.41
CA ARG A 81 4.55 -20.59 -6.91
C ARG A 81 5.73 -19.92 -7.58
N TYR A 82 6.94 -20.40 -7.31
CA TYR A 82 8.11 -20.07 -8.13
C TYR A 82 8.22 -21.14 -9.21
N GLY A 83 8.15 -20.74 -10.47
CA GLY A 83 8.32 -21.66 -11.58
C GLY A 83 9.13 -21.05 -12.70
N LEU A 84 9.97 -21.88 -13.33
CA LEU A 84 10.52 -21.57 -14.64
C LEU A 84 9.61 -22.22 -15.68
N VAL A 85 8.69 -21.42 -16.19
CA VAL A 85 7.69 -21.82 -17.18
C VAL A 85 8.06 -21.29 -18.57
N ASP A 86 7.76 -22.07 -19.61
CA ASP A 86 7.83 -21.58 -20.98
C ASP A 86 6.56 -20.82 -21.39
N PHE A 87 6.48 -20.35 -22.65
CA PHE A 87 5.33 -19.59 -23.14
C PHE A 87 4.02 -20.40 -23.24
N ASN A 88 4.08 -21.73 -23.12
CA ASN A 88 2.92 -22.63 -23.13
C ASN A 88 2.59 -23.16 -21.72
N ASP A 89 3.09 -22.51 -20.66
CA ASP A 89 2.94 -22.92 -19.26
C ASP A 89 3.56 -24.29 -18.92
N ASN A 90 4.50 -24.82 -19.74
CA ASN A 90 5.25 -26.01 -19.34
C ASN A 90 6.34 -25.61 -18.35
N ALA A 91 6.26 -26.16 -17.14
CA ALA A 91 7.23 -25.89 -16.08
C ALA A 91 8.44 -26.83 -16.18
N LEU A 92 9.66 -26.25 -16.20
CA LEU A 92 10.88 -27.00 -15.91
C LEU A 92 10.98 -27.33 -14.40
N TYR A 93 10.53 -26.40 -13.56
CA TYR A 93 10.26 -26.62 -12.13
C TYR A 93 9.10 -25.70 -11.69
N ASP A 94 8.40 -26.13 -10.63
CA ASP A 94 7.33 -25.39 -9.96
C ASP A 94 7.40 -25.73 -8.46
N TRP A 95 7.69 -24.73 -7.63
CA TRP A 95 7.75 -24.85 -6.18
C TRP A 95 6.66 -24.00 -5.54
N THR A 96 5.83 -24.64 -4.72
CA THR A 96 4.83 -23.95 -3.91
C THR A 96 5.52 -23.13 -2.81
N ILE A 97 5.14 -21.87 -2.68
CA ILE A 97 5.62 -20.98 -1.64
C ILE A 97 4.89 -21.35 -0.34
N THR A 98 5.64 -21.78 0.68
CA THR A 98 5.10 -22.16 1.99
C THR A 98 5.12 -21.02 3.00
N THR A 99 5.94 -20.01 2.75
CA THR A 99 6.06 -18.80 3.56
C THR A 99 6.10 -17.62 2.62
N THR A 100 5.09 -16.75 2.69
CA THR A 100 5.01 -15.57 1.84
C THR A 100 5.61 -14.38 2.58
N THR A 101 6.70 -13.84 2.05
CA THR A 101 7.29 -12.57 2.47
C THR A 101 7.39 -11.62 1.28
N GLY A 102 7.47 -10.32 1.54
CA GLY A 102 7.49 -9.28 0.52
C GLY A 102 6.36 -8.28 0.70
N GLU A 103 5.87 -7.72 -0.39
CA GLU A 103 4.98 -6.56 -0.38
C GLU A 103 3.85 -6.67 -1.40
N ILE A 104 2.74 -6.02 -1.08
CA ILE A 104 1.61 -5.83 -1.97
C ILE A 104 1.50 -4.34 -2.26
N TYR A 105 1.30 -4.04 -3.53
CA TYR A 105 1.16 -2.70 -4.06
C TYR A 105 -0.21 -2.57 -4.74
N ALA A 106 -0.82 -1.40 -4.62
CA ALA A 106 -2.02 -1.05 -5.36
C ALA A 106 -1.88 0.36 -5.95
N THR A 107 -2.28 0.53 -7.20
CA THR A 107 -2.20 1.80 -7.93
C THR A 107 -3.32 1.90 -8.96
N LYS A 108 -3.61 3.11 -9.44
CA LYS A 108 -4.46 3.32 -10.62
C LYS A 108 -3.77 2.92 -11.93
N GLU A 109 -2.45 2.83 -11.88
CA GLU A 109 -1.60 2.54 -13.03
C GLU A 109 -1.62 1.06 -13.39
N GLY A 110 -1.95 0.78 -14.65
CA GLY A 110 -2.29 -0.55 -15.13
C GLY A 110 -1.20 -1.18 -16.01
N PRO A 111 -1.44 -2.38 -16.55
CA PRO A 111 -0.53 -2.99 -17.52
C PRO A 111 -0.58 -2.31 -18.91
N GLY A 112 -0.85 -1.00 -18.97
CA GLY A 112 -0.99 -0.24 -20.21
C GLY A 112 0.24 -0.39 -21.11
N THR A 113 0.01 -0.38 -22.42
CA THR A 113 1.04 -0.66 -23.44
C THR A 113 1.94 0.54 -23.75
N ASN A 114 1.86 1.61 -22.98
CA ASN A 114 2.58 2.83 -23.33
C ASN A 114 4.08 2.68 -23.01
N THR A 115 4.86 2.54 -24.07
CA THR A 115 6.33 2.40 -24.04
C THR A 115 7.06 3.74 -24.09
N ASP A 116 6.32 4.85 -24.12
CA ASP A 116 6.82 6.10 -24.67
C ASP A 116 7.37 7.03 -23.57
N GLY A 117 7.36 6.56 -22.31
CA GLY A 117 7.90 7.29 -21.15
C GLY A 117 7.07 8.51 -20.73
N VAL A 118 5.88 8.65 -21.29
CA VAL A 118 4.85 9.64 -20.92
C VAL A 118 3.60 8.84 -20.65
N ASP A 119 3.06 8.92 -19.44
CA ASP A 119 1.76 8.30 -19.16
C ASP A 119 0.68 9.10 -19.88
N ASP A 120 -0.03 8.46 -20.82
CA ASP A 120 -0.98 9.15 -21.71
C ASP A 120 -2.34 9.12 -21.01
N GLY A 121 -2.90 10.30 -20.80
CA GLY A 121 -3.97 10.62 -19.84
C GLY A 121 -5.33 9.92 -19.97
N ASP A 122 -5.41 8.78 -20.64
CA ASP A 122 -6.61 7.94 -20.71
C ASP A 122 -6.41 6.49 -20.23
N GLN A 123 -5.18 5.92 -20.26
CA GLN A 123 -4.92 4.53 -19.84
C GLN A 123 -3.49 4.33 -19.32
N GLY A 124 -3.38 4.53 -18.01
CA GLY A 124 -2.22 4.34 -17.14
C GLY A 124 -1.17 3.31 -17.57
N GLY A 125 0.10 3.75 -17.52
CA GLY A 125 1.29 2.95 -17.77
C GLY A 125 1.59 1.96 -16.65
N ILE A 126 2.58 1.09 -16.86
CA ILE A 126 3.09 0.23 -15.79
C ILE A 126 3.93 1.09 -14.85
N PRO A 127 3.73 1.04 -13.52
CA PRO A 127 4.57 1.79 -12.59
C PRO A 127 6.05 1.58 -12.83
N ASN A 128 6.83 2.66 -12.78
CA ASN A 128 8.27 2.56 -12.86
C ASN A 128 8.85 2.11 -11.51
N TRP A 129 8.83 0.80 -11.28
CA TRP A 129 9.34 0.15 -10.06
C TRP A 129 10.80 0.52 -9.72
N SER A 130 11.60 0.93 -10.71
CA SER A 130 12.99 1.36 -10.50
C SER A 130 13.13 2.81 -10.00
N ASN A 131 12.06 3.60 -10.05
CA ASN A 131 12.02 5.01 -9.67
C ASN A 131 11.13 5.28 -8.45
N LEU A 132 10.74 4.24 -7.72
CA LEU A 132 9.95 4.39 -6.52
C LEU A 132 10.62 5.26 -5.47
N SER A 133 9.80 6.12 -4.87
CA SER A 133 10.13 7.02 -3.78
C SER A 133 8.91 7.26 -2.90
N CYS A 134 9.14 7.84 -1.72
CA CYS A 134 8.05 8.27 -0.85
C CYS A 134 7.21 9.36 -1.53
N ALA A 135 5.89 9.20 -1.50
CA ALA A 135 5.02 10.32 -1.87
C ALA A 135 5.18 11.45 -0.84
N VAL A 136 5.39 12.67 -1.33
CA VAL A 136 5.58 13.88 -0.51
C VAL A 136 4.29 14.70 -0.41
N LYS A 137 4.27 15.68 0.51
CA LYS A 137 3.07 16.47 0.82
C LYS A 137 2.32 17.03 -0.41
N PRO A 138 2.96 17.68 -1.39
CA PRO A 138 2.24 18.20 -2.54
C PRO A 138 1.49 17.12 -3.35
N GLN A 139 2.09 15.93 -3.47
CA GLN A 139 1.50 14.81 -4.22
C GLN A 139 0.28 14.26 -3.49
N ILE A 140 0.38 14.09 -2.17
CA ILE A 140 -0.73 13.65 -1.32
C ILE A 140 -1.87 14.67 -1.29
N GLU A 141 -1.56 15.98 -1.29
CA GLU A 141 -2.57 17.01 -1.36
C GLU A 141 -3.34 16.99 -2.68
N LEU A 142 -2.65 16.76 -3.81
CA LEU A 142 -3.28 16.58 -5.12
C LEU A 142 -4.16 15.32 -5.15
N GLU A 143 -3.64 14.18 -4.69
CA GLU A 143 -4.38 12.92 -4.57
C GLU A 143 -5.63 13.09 -3.68
N SER A 144 -5.51 13.84 -2.58
CA SER A 144 -6.62 14.12 -1.68
C SER A 144 -7.69 15.03 -2.32
N ILE A 145 -7.30 15.95 -3.23
CA ILE A 145 -8.24 16.79 -3.98
C ILE A 145 -8.97 15.95 -5.03
N ARG A 146 -8.24 15.11 -5.77
CA ARG A 146 -8.77 14.17 -6.78
C ARG A 146 -9.90 13.30 -6.19
N TRP A 147 -9.71 12.78 -4.98
CA TRP A 147 -10.72 11.96 -4.30
C TRP A 147 -11.78 12.74 -3.54
N ASN A 148 -11.74 14.07 -3.51
CA ASN A 148 -12.61 14.89 -2.66
C ASN A 148 -12.51 14.49 -1.17
N HIS A 149 -11.30 14.13 -0.73
CA HIS A 149 -10.99 13.78 0.66
C HIS A 149 -10.55 14.99 1.48
N SER A 150 -10.05 16.03 0.83
CA SER A 150 -9.68 17.29 1.48
C SER A 150 -9.90 18.44 0.51
N THR A 151 -10.65 19.45 0.95
CA THR A 151 -10.35 20.81 0.55
C THR A 151 -9.60 21.41 1.73
N VAL A 152 -8.52 22.14 1.48
CA VAL A 152 -7.60 22.69 2.51
C VAL A 152 -8.33 23.52 3.60
N GLN A 153 -9.58 23.93 3.37
CA GLN A 153 -10.42 24.64 4.33
C GLN A 153 -11.34 23.78 5.22
N ASN A 154 -11.54 22.49 4.93
CA ASN A 154 -12.47 21.62 5.67
C ASN A 154 -11.98 20.15 5.71
N ALA A 155 -10.73 19.89 6.12
CA ALA A 155 -10.28 18.52 6.35
C ALA A 155 -11.18 17.85 7.40
N THR A 156 -11.97 16.86 6.98
CA THR A 156 -12.80 16.06 7.89
C THR A 156 -11.93 15.06 8.65
N GLU A 157 -12.45 14.50 9.73
CA GLU A 157 -11.74 13.52 10.57
C GLU A 157 -11.26 12.29 9.76
N ASP A 158 -12.01 11.90 8.72
CA ASP A 158 -11.71 10.78 7.82
C ASP A 158 -11.03 11.20 6.49
N SER A 159 -10.45 12.41 6.43
CA SER A 159 -9.69 12.89 5.27
C SER A 159 -8.37 12.14 5.09
N TYR A 160 -7.81 12.20 3.88
CA TYR A 160 -6.52 11.59 3.53
C TYR A 160 -5.41 12.04 4.49
N ASN A 161 -5.31 13.35 4.70
CA ASN A 161 -4.35 13.99 5.60
C ASN A 161 -4.57 13.71 7.08
N ASN A 162 -5.65 13.04 7.48
CA ASN A 162 -5.87 12.60 8.86
C ASN A 162 -5.72 11.08 8.99
N THR A 163 -5.99 10.35 7.91
CA THR A 163 -5.84 8.89 7.82
C THR A 163 -4.37 8.51 7.68
N PHE A 164 -3.67 9.05 6.67
CA PHE A 164 -2.25 8.78 6.39
C PHE A 164 -1.30 9.75 7.13
N ASN A 165 -1.74 10.29 8.26
CA ASN A 165 -1.01 11.27 9.06
C ASN A 165 -0.84 10.76 10.49
N ALA A 166 -0.13 9.64 10.61
CA ALA A 166 0.38 9.24 11.89
C ALA A 166 1.51 10.19 12.27
N GLY A 167 1.24 11.14 13.17
CA GLY A 167 2.20 12.19 13.58
C GLY A 167 3.65 11.70 13.74
N THR A 168 3.86 10.52 14.34
CA THR A 168 5.12 9.76 14.24
C THR A 168 4.83 8.38 13.65
N PHE A 169 5.14 8.20 12.36
CA PHE A 169 5.13 6.90 11.68
C PHE A 169 6.57 6.47 11.43
N VAL A 170 6.87 5.20 11.72
CA VAL A 170 8.19 4.60 11.49
C VAL A 170 8.01 3.38 10.61
N LEU A 171 8.40 3.50 9.35
CA LEU A 171 8.32 2.42 8.38
C LEU A 171 9.42 1.38 8.63
N ASP A 172 9.07 0.10 8.62
CA ASP A 172 10.07 -0.95 8.47
C ASP A 172 10.61 -0.93 7.05
N SER A 173 11.91 -0.70 6.89
CA SER A 173 12.48 -0.63 5.55
C SER A 173 12.27 -1.91 4.76
N PHE A 174 11.94 -1.77 3.48
CA PHE A 174 11.79 -2.88 2.55
C PHE A 174 12.41 -2.51 1.19
N TYR A 175 12.51 -3.50 0.30
CA TYR A 175 12.90 -3.25 -1.08
C TYR A 175 11.66 -3.34 -1.96
N ALA A 176 11.48 -2.35 -2.82
CA ALA A 176 10.54 -2.40 -3.92
C ALA A 176 11.34 -2.51 -5.22
N GLY A 177 11.45 -3.72 -5.76
CA GLY A 177 12.41 -4.05 -6.80
C GLY A 177 13.84 -3.69 -6.37
N THR A 178 14.49 -2.76 -7.08
CA THR A 178 15.88 -2.35 -6.77
C THR A 178 15.98 -1.24 -5.72
N ARG A 179 14.86 -0.63 -5.33
CA ARG A 179 14.83 0.55 -4.46
C ARG A 179 14.54 0.17 -3.04
N GLN A 180 15.48 0.50 -2.14
CA GLN A 180 15.22 0.38 -0.72
C GLN A 180 14.40 1.57 -0.24
N ILE A 181 13.21 1.30 0.26
CA ILE A 181 12.37 2.27 0.94
C ILE A 181 12.79 2.26 2.41
N THR A 182 13.56 3.27 2.84
CA THR A 182 14.20 3.32 4.18
C THR A 182 13.79 4.53 5.00
N ASP A 183 12.79 5.27 4.52
CA ASP A 183 12.44 6.55 5.09
C ASP A 183 11.60 6.37 6.35
N THR A 184 12.30 6.37 7.48
CA THR A 184 11.90 5.72 8.73
C THR A 184 11.22 6.66 9.71
N THR A 185 10.99 7.93 9.38
CA THR A 185 10.34 8.85 10.33
C THR A 185 9.52 9.91 9.63
N MET A 186 8.20 9.82 9.69
CA MET A 186 7.35 10.98 9.43
C MET A 186 7.55 12.04 10.51
N TYR A 187 8.05 13.19 10.09
CA TYR A 187 7.81 14.45 10.76
C TYR A 187 7.05 15.38 9.80
N ASN A 188 5.87 15.82 10.25
CA ASN A 188 4.96 16.70 9.53
C ASN A 188 5.71 17.90 8.91
N GLY A 189 5.94 17.86 7.59
CA GLY A 189 6.35 19.02 6.80
C GLY A 189 7.75 19.03 6.16
N THR A 190 8.53 17.93 6.14
CA THR A 190 9.77 17.87 5.34
C THR A 190 9.65 16.95 4.12
N SER A 191 10.27 17.32 3.00
CA SER A 191 10.18 16.69 1.68
C SER A 191 10.85 15.32 1.55
N THR A 192 11.12 14.65 2.67
CA THR A 192 11.98 13.47 2.74
C THR A 192 11.40 12.46 3.72
N ASN A 193 10.07 12.35 3.83
CA ASN A 193 9.41 11.36 4.67
C ASN A 193 8.21 10.75 3.93
N CYS A 194 8.00 9.44 4.07
CA CYS A 194 6.88 8.70 3.50
C CYS A 194 5.56 8.91 4.26
N TYR A 195 4.46 9.25 3.57
CA TYR A 195 3.11 9.20 4.14
C TYR A 195 2.70 7.76 4.44
N GLY A 196 2.04 7.53 5.58
CA GLY A 196 1.73 6.17 6.00
C GLY A 196 0.81 6.08 7.21
N ILE A 197 0.32 4.87 7.45
CA ILE A 197 -0.60 4.52 8.53
C ILE A 197 -0.24 3.16 9.13
N ASN A 198 -0.54 2.99 10.42
CA ASN A 198 -0.57 1.70 11.08
C ASN A 198 -2.03 1.23 11.18
N LEU A 199 -2.36 0.11 10.52
CA LEU A 199 -3.70 -0.46 10.53
C LEU A 199 -3.93 -1.30 11.79
N TYR A 200 -5.20 -1.51 12.12
CA TYR A 200 -5.58 -2.19 13.36
C TYR A 200 -5.24 -3.69 13.33
N SER A 201 -4.99 -4.25 14.51
CA SER A 201 -4.89 -5.69 14.76
C SER A 201 -5.86 -6.03 15.90
N ASP A 202 -6.72 -7.02 15.69
CA ASP A 202 -7.74 -7.48 16.63
C ASP A 202 -8.55 -6.33 17.25
N ASN A 203 -9.11 -5.48 16.38
CA ASN A 203 -9.90 -4.31 16.75
C ASN A 203 -9.19 -3.31 17.68
N ALA A 204 -7.85 -3.31 17.69
CA ALA A 204 -7.03 -2.39 18.44
C ALA A 204 -6.05 -1.62 17.53
N PRO A 205 -5.79 -0.33 17.81
CA PRO A 205 -4.74 0.39 17.12
C PRO A 205 -3.39 -0.27 17.39
N THR A 206 -2.61 -0.47 16.33
CA THR A 206 -1.24 -0.97 16.46
C THR A 206 -0.32 0.17 16.90
N THR A 207 0.72 -0.17 17.67
CA THR A 207 1.67 0.83 18.17
C THR A 207 2.49 1.41 17.02
N SER A 208 2.59 2.73 16.97
CA SER A 208 3.51 3.43 16.07
C SER A 208 4.96 3.05 16.39
N GLY A 209 5.66 2.41 15.45
CA GLY A 209 7.06 2.04 15.59
C GLY A 209 7.51 0.98 14.58
N ALA A 210 8.83 0.81 14.46
CA ALA A 210 9.41 -0.28 13.70
C ALA A 210 8.95 -1.63 14.28
N GLY A 211 8.61 -2.58 13.42
CA GLY A 211 8.08 -3.90 13.75
C GLY A 211 6.55 -3.97 13.87
N SER A 212 5.82 -2.89 13.54
CA SER A 212 4.37 -2.98 13.35
C SER A 212 4.07 -3.86 12.14
N LEU A 213 3.22 -4.88 12.32
CA LEU A 213 2.90 -5.84 11.26
C LEU A 213 2.07 -5.23 10.13
N TRP A 214 1.15 -4.34 10.48
CA TRP A 214 0.18 -3.78 9.55
C TRP A 214 0.53 -2.33 9.23
N GLN A 215 1.62 -2.16 8.49
CA GLN A 215 2.06 -0.86 7.99
C GLN A 215 1.61 -0.69 6.54
N GLU A 216 1.10 0.49 6.24
CA GLU A 216 0.81 0.91 4.89
C GLU A 216 1.50 2.25 4.62
N VAL A 217 2.11 2.37 3.45
CA VAL A 217 2.88 3.53 3.02
C VAL A 217 2.41 3.97 1.63
N VAL A 218 2.45 5.27 1.40
CA VAL A 218 2.14 5.88 0.11
C VAL A 218 3.44 6.23 -0.60
N LEU A 219 3.61 5.66 -1.78
CA LEU A 219 4.75 5.81 -2.66
C LEU A 219 4.33 6.51 -3.96
N THR A 220 5.34 6.88 -4.73
CA THR A 220 5.23 7.34 -6.10
C THR A 220 6.43 6.87 -6.88
N ASP A 221 6.27 6.59 -8.16
CA ASP A 221 7.37 6.36 -9.08
C ASP A 221 7.86 7.66 -9.76
N ALA A 222 7.30 8.81 -9.36
CA ALA A 222 7.61 10.13 -9.88
C ALA A 222 7.49 10.28 -11.40
N THR A 223 6.75 9.38 -12.07
CA THR A 223 6.24 9.67 -13.41
C THR A 223 5.07 10.64 -13.28
N GLY A 224 5.08 11.65 -14.14
CA GLY A 224 4.08 12.70 -14.15
C GLY A 224 3.03 12.40 -15.22
N GLU A 225 1.76 12.42 -14.86
CA GLU A 225 0.64 12.39 -15.79
C GLU A 225 0.38 13.81 -16.31
N ILE A 226 0.15 13.95 -17.62
CA ILE A 226 -0.32 15.20 -18.23
C ILE A 226 -1.85 15.11 -18.35
N GLU A 227 -2.57 15.74 -17.42
CA GLU A 227 -4.02 15.93 -17.54
C GLU A 227 -4.33 16.95 -18.66
N THR A 228 -5.12 16.54 -19.66
CA THR A 228 -5.34 17.31 -20.90
C THR A 228 -6.11 18.62 -20.72
N ASP A 229 -6.67 18.88 -19.53
CA ASP A 229 -7.62 19.99 -19.34
C ASP A 229 -7.16 21.17 -18.45
N ALA A 230 -5.94 21.14 -17.85
CA ALA A 230 -5.17 22.33 -17.41
C ALA A 230 -3.93 21.98 -16.55
N ASP A 231 -2.77 21.73 -17.18
CA ASP A 231 -1.40 21.95 -16.65
C ASP A 231 -1.10 21.53 -15.18
N THR A 232 -1.74 20.48 -14.65
CA THR A 232 -1.34 19.86 -13.39
C THR A 232 -0.61 18.55 -13.65
N PHE A 233 0.70 18.55 -13.39
CA PHE A 233 1.46 17.30 -13.30
C PHE A 233 1.02 16.56 -12.03
N GLU A 234 0.28 15.49 -12.21
CA GLU A 234 -0.06 14.55 -11.14
C GLU A 234 0.99 13.45 -11.14
N ASN A 235 1.32 12.90 -9.97
CA ASN A 235 2.28 11.79 -9.90
C ASN A 235 1.50 10.50 -9.67
N ASP A 236 2.04 9.39 -10.16
CA ASP A 236 1.43 8.09 -9.94
C ASP A 236 1.56 7.73 -8.47
N ILE A 237 0.41 7.45 -7.84
CA ILE A 237 0.32 7.13 -6.42
C ILE A 237 0.18 5.63 -6.23
N ILE A 238 1.05 5.07 -5.41
CA ILE A 238 1.16 3.63 -5.16
C ILE A 238 1.02 3.39 -3.66
N TYR A 239 0.00 2.63 -3.26
CA TYR A 239 -0.23 2.20 -1.89
C TYR A 239 0.49 0.88 -1.66
N ALA A 240 1.38 0.80 -0.68
CA ALA A 240 2.18 -0.39 -0.42
C ALA A 240 2.00 -0.88 1.03
N THR A 241 1.89 -2.19 1.20
CA THR A 241 1.87 -2.84 2.50
C THR A 241 2.76 -4.08 2.50
N LYS A 242 3.32 -4.42 3.65
CA LYS A 242 4.13 -5.63 3.84
C LYS A 242 3.23 -6.85 4.03
N ILE A 243 3.68 -7.99 3.48
CA ILE A 243 3.07 -9.29 3.72
C ILE A 243 3.44 -9.77 5.13
N ALA A 244 2.43 -9.99 5.95
CA ALA A 244 2.51 -10.52 7.30
C ALA A 244 1.92 -11.93 7.35
N ASN A 245 2.70 -12.91 6.86
CA ASN A 245 2.33 -14.33 6.73
C ASN A 245 1.48 -14.88 7.90
N SER A 246 0.19 -15.12 7.63
CA SER A 246 -0.83 -15.68 8.52
C SER A 246 -0.86 -15.01 9.90
N GLN A 247 -0.69 -13.69 9.97
CA GLN A 247 -0.75 -12.92 11.21
C GLN A 247 -2.17 -12.47 11.56
N THR A 248 -2.41 -12.18 12.85
CA THR A 248 -3.71 -11.71 13.33
C THR A 248 -4.01 -10.29 12.84
N GLY A 249 -5.02 -10.15 11.98
CA GLY A 249 -5.47 -8.89 11.42
C GLY A 249 -6.58 -8.21 12.21
N TYR A 250 -7.24 -7.24 11.58
CA TYR A 250 -8.17 -6.27 12.18
C TYR A 250 -9.38 -6.93 12.85
N ASP A 251 -9.81 -8.10 12.38
CA ASP A 251 -10.98 -8.83 12.86
C ASP A 251 -10.64 -10.02 13.77
N GLY A 252 -9.37 -10.16 14.17
CA GLY A 252 -8.88 -11.31 14.94
C GLY A 252 -8.66 -12.57 14.10
N GLY A 253 -8.99 -12.53 12.80
CA GLY A 253 -8.65 -13.58 11.83
C GLY A 253 -7.18 -13.53 11.41
N ASN A 254 -6.71 -14.60 10.78
CA ASN A 254 -5.37 -14.64 10.20
C ASN A 254 -5.39 -14.23 8.73
N TRP A 255 -4.54 -13.27 8.39
CA TRP A 255 -4.39 -12.70 7.05
C TRP A 255 -2.92 -12.55 6.69
N ASP A 256 -2.62 -12.46 5.39
CA ASP A 256 -1.28 -12.18 4.89
C ASP A 256 -1.07 -10.69 4.60
N PHE A 257 -2.14 -9.92 4.36
CA PHE A 257 -2.04 -8.48 4.13
C PHE A 257 -3.29 -7.73 4.58
N GLN A 258 -3.12 -6.42 4.83
CA GLN A 258 -4.19 -5.45 5.01
C GLN A 258 -3.83 -4.15 4.31
N LEU A 259 -4.77 -3.57 3.56
CA LEU A 259 -4.54 -2.38 2.75
C LEU A 259 -5.79 -1.50 2.74
N LEU A 260 -5.63 -0.19 2.76
CA LEU A 260 -6.70 0.80 2.77
C LEU A 260 -6.60 1.72 1.54
N LEU A 261 -7.52 1.56 0.59
CA LEU A 261 -7.51 2.36 -0.64
C LEU A 261 -8.59 3.44 -0.64
N PRO A 262 -8.30 4.64 -1.19
CA PRO A 262 -9.29 5.70 -1.25
C PRO A 262 -10.41 5.36 -2.24
N GLN A 263 -11.58 5.91 -1.97
CA GLN A 263 -12.74 6.00 -2.84
C GLN A 263 -13.21 7.46 -2.91
N SER A 264 -14.10 7.80 -3.86
CA SER A 264 -14.66 9.15 -3.92
C SER A 264 -15.33 9.55 -2.61
N GLY A 265 -14.91 10.66 -2.02
CA GLY A 265 -15.51 11.24 -0.82
C GLY A 265 -16.75 12.10 -1.07
N LYS A 266 -17.25 12.13 -2.31
CA LYS A 266 -18.48 12.84 -2.67
C LYS A 266 -19.71 12.10 -2.13
N ALA A 267 -20.73 12.85 -1.72
CA ALA A 267 -22.00 12.26 -1.30
C ALA A 267 -22.79 11.70 -2.49
N GLY A 268 -23.67 10.73 -2.22
CA GLY A 268 -24.57 10.14 -3.22
C GLY A 268 -23.95 8.96 -3.98
N ALA A 269 -24.59 8.55 -5.08
CA ALA A 269 -24.06 7.50 -5.94
C ALA A 269 -22.80 8.01 -6.66
N GLN A 270 -21.68 7.35 -6.42
CA GLN A 270 -20.40 7.61 -7.07
C GLN A 270 -19.96 6.34 -7.80
N GLU A 271 -19.15 6.51 -8.84
CA GLU A 271 -18.47 5.39 -9.48
C GLU A 271 -17.42 4.82 -8.51
N ASN A 272 -17.26 3.50 -8.53
CA ASN A 272 -16.21 2.83 -7.76
C ASN A 272 -14.86 3.08 -8.42
N VAL A 273 -13.84 3.33 -7.61
CA VAL A 273 -12.46 3.43 -8.08
C VAL A 273 -11.85 2.05 -8.14
N ALA A 274 -11.32 1.68 -9.30
CA ALA A 274 -10.57 0.45 -9.51
C ALA A 274 -9.06 0.68 -9.29
N PHE A 275 -8.41 -0.33 -8.74
CA PHE A 275 -6.96 -0.36 -8.53
C PHE A 275 -6.38 -1.65 -9.11
N PHE A 276 -5.23 -1.54 -9.75
CA PHE A 276 -4.39 -2.66 -10.13
C PHE A 276 -3.53 -3.06 -8.94
N PHE A 277 -3.49 -4.36 -8.67
CA PHE A 277 -2.66 -4.94 -7.62
C PHE A 277 -1.39 -5.50 -8.23
N TYR A 278 -0.27 -5.28 -7.56
CA TYR A 278 1.02 -5.89 -7.85
C TYR A 278 1.56 -6.53 -6.59
N ILE A 279 2.36 -7.57 -6.76
CA ILE A 279 2.96 -8.33 -5.67
C ILE A 279 4.44 -8.58 -5.93
N GLU A 280 5.22 -8.44 -4.87
CA GLU A 280 6.62 -8.82 -4.83
C GLU A 280 6.79 -9.89 -3.76
N LEU A 281 7.30 -11.06 -4.15
CA LEU A 281 7.50 -12.20 -3.24
C LEU A 281 8.99 -12.47 -3.07
N ILE A 282 9.44 -12.47 -1.82
CA ILE A 282 10.83 -12.68 -1.39
C ILE A 282 10.99 -14.05 -0.76
#